data_AF-A0A937FP60-F1
#
_entry.id   AF-A0A937FP60-F1
#
_cell.length_a   1.000
_cell.length_b   1.000
_cell.length_c   1.000
_cell.angle_alpha   90.00
_cell.angle_beta   90.00
_cell.angle_gamma   90.00
#
_symmetry.space_group_name_H-M   'P 1'
#
loop_
_entity.id
_entity.type
_entity.pdbx_description
1 polymer ?
#
loop_
_entity_poly.entity_id
_entity_poly.type
_entity_poly.pdbx_seq_one_letter_code
_entity_poly.pdbx_strand_id
1 'polypeptide(L)' 'MTEIAKAETRPMIRQGFANVETALSVIESMRLTRVPMSIFVSDDMVIVLYLLTFQLT' A
#
# COMPACT_ATOMS: atom_id res chain seq x y z
N MET A 1 -2.20 -36.35 1.40
CA MET A 1 -2.93 -35.08 1.31
C MET A 1 -1.92 -33.97 1.52
N THR A 2 -1.74 -33.08 0.56
CA THR A 2 -0.82 -31.95 0.71
C THR A 2 -1.65 -30.78 1.23
N GLU A 3 -1.40 -30.38 2.47
CA GLU A 3 -2.06 -29.23 3.07
C GLU A 3 -1.57 -27.98 2.35
N ILE A 4 -2.43 -27.36 1.53
CA ILE A 4 -2.14 -26.07 0.90
C ILE A 4 -2.24 -25.05 2.04
N ALA A 5 -1.10 -24.53 2.48
CA ALA A 5 -1.06 -23.39 3.39
C ALA A 5 -1.95 -22.29 2.80
N LYS A 6 -3.05 -21.96 3.49
CA LYS A 6 -3.89 -20.82 3.13
C LYS A 6 -3.00 -19.59 3.19
N ALA A 7 -2.68 -19.02 2.03
CA ALA A 7 -2.01 -17.73 1.98
C ALA A 7 -2.91 -16.72 2.71
N GLU A 8 -2.44 -16.19 3.83
CA GLU A 8 -3.14 -15.11 4.54
C GLU A 8 -3.20 -13.90 3.61
N THR A 9 -4.37 -13.64 3.03
CA THR A 9 -4.61 -12.47 2.20
C THR A 9 -4.73 -11.25 3.09
N ARG A 10 -3.60 -10.56 3.30
CA ARG A 10 -3.61 -9.26 3.97
C ARG A 10 -4.30 -8.23 3.07
N PRO A 11 -5.19 -7.39 3.60
CA PRO A 11 -5.91 -6.43 2.78
C PRO A 11 -4.96 -5.32 2.29
N MET A 12 -5.06 -4.99 1.01
CA MET A 12 -4.19 -4.04 0.32
C MET A 12 -5.01 -2.92 -0.31
N ILE A 13 -4.52 -1.68 -0.24
CA ILE A 13 -5.13 -0.52 -0.89
C ILE A 13 -4.21 -0.02 -1.99
N ARG A 14 -4.78 0.24 -3.17
CA ARG A 14 -4.12 0.94 -4.27
C ARG A 14 -4.59 2.39 -4.30
N GLN A 15 -3.67 3.34 -4.30
CA GLN A 15 -3.98 4.77 -4.40
C GLN A 15 -3.17 5.42 -5.52
N GLY A 16 -3.84 6.20 -6.37
CA GLY A 16 -3.21 7.00 -7.42
C GLY A 16 -2.97 8.44 -6.97
N PHE A 17 -1.89 9.03 -7.46
CA PHE A 17 -1.46 10.40 -7.22
C PHE A 17 -1.04 11.05 -8.54
N ALA A 18 -1.21 12.36 -8.64
CA ALA A 18 -0.84 13.11 -9.84
C ALA A 18 0.67 13.18 -10.08
N ASN A 19 1.48 13.13 -9.01
CA ASN A 19 2.94 13.19 -9.10
C ASN A 19 3.62 12.57 -7.85
N VAL A 20 4.94 12.45 -7.92
CA VAL A 20 5.77 11.85 -6.86
C VAL A 20 5.74 12.68 -5.58
N GLU A 21 5.83 14.00 -5.69
CA GLU A 21 5.83 14.91 -4.52
C GLU A 21 4.57 14.75 -3.67
N THR A 22 3.40 14.70 -4.32
CA THR A 22 2.11 14.50 -3.64
C THR A 22 2.04 13.12 -3.01
N ALA A 23 2.52 12.08 -3.71
CA ALA A 23 2.55 10.72 -3.17
C ALA A 23 3.42 10.63 -1.90
N LEU A 24 4.62 11.22 -1.93
CA LEU A 24 5.55 11.23 -0.80
C LEU A 24 5.00 12.01 0.38
N SER A 25 4.44 13.19 0.16
CA SER A 25 3.81 13.99 1.23
C SER A 25 2.69 13.20 1.93
N VAL A 26 1.88 12.47 1.17
CA VAL A 26 0.82 11.63 1.73
C VAL A 26 1.40 10.45 2.49
N ILE A 27 2.43 9.77 1.98
CA ILE A 27 3.13 8.68 2.67
C ILE A 27 3.70 9.15 4.01
N GLU A 28 4.37 10.31 4.03
CA GLU A 28 4.94 10.90 5.25
C GLU A 28 3.86 11.30 6.26
N SER A 29 2.70 11.75 5.79
CA SER A 29 1.57 12.12 6.64
C SER A 29 0.77 10.92 7.17
N MET A 30 0.86 9.75 6.52
CA MET A 30 0.11 8.55 6.89
C MET A 30 0.71 7.93 8.16
N ARG A 31 -0.03 8.04 9.27
CA ARG A 31 0.26 7.32 10.51
C ARG A 31 0.15 5.79 10.31
N LEU A 32 0.91 5.06 11.14
CA LEU A 32 1.12 3.60 11.36
C LEU A 32 0.09 2.53 10.87
N THR A 33 -1.08 2.94 10.42
CA THR A 33 -2.19 2.12 9.88
C THR A 33 -2.01 1.66 8.44
N ARG A 34 -1.10 2.28 7.68
CA ARG A 34 -0.82 1.94 6.28
C ARG A 34 0.68 1.90 6.05
N VAL A 35 1.18 0.78 5.55
CA VAL A 35 2.60 0.61 5.22
C VAL A 35 2.74 0.60 3.70
N PRO A 36 3.46 1.55 3.09
CA PRO A 36 3.70 1.51 1.65
C PRO A 36 4.55 0.28 1.31
N MET A 37 4.08 -0.56 0.40
CA MET A 37 4.80 -1.75 -0.06
C MET A 37 5.48 -1.56 -1.40
N SER A 38 4.82 -0.87 -2.33
CA SER A 38 5.38 -0.59 -3.65
C SER A 38 4.86 0.71 -4.21
N ILE A 39 5.72 1.37 -5.01
CA ILE A 39 5.42 2.60 -5.73
C ILE A 39 5.69 2.34 -7.20
N PHE A 40 4.69 2.58 -8.04
CA PHE A 40 4.79 2.52 -9.49
C PHE A 40 4.68 3.93 -10.03
N VAL A 41 5.63 4.33 -10.87
CA VAL A 41 5.67 5.65 -11.49
C VAL A 41 5.46 5.50 -12.99
N SER A 42 4.58 6.33 -13.55
CA SER A 42 4.33 6.47 -14.98
C SER A 42 4.31 7.96 -15.33
N ASP A 43 4.35 8.29 -16.62
CA ASP A 43 4.43 9.67 -17.10
C ASP A 43 3.27 10.55 -16.59
N ASP A 44 2.08 9.96 -16.41
CA ASP A 44 0.86 10.70 -16.05
C ASP A 44 0.43 10.52 -14.58
N MET A 45 0.97 9.53 -13.86
CA MET A 45 0.55 9.25 -12.48
C MET A 45 1.55 8.39 -11.69
N VAL A 46 1.41 8.47 -10.37
CA VAL A 46 2.09 7.62 -9.39
C VAL A 46 1.07 6.75 -8.67
N ILE A 47 1.31 5.45 -8.57
CA ILE A 47 0.45 4.50 -7.86
C ILE A 47 1.22 3.95 -6.67
N VAL A 48 0.66 4.12 -5.47
CA VAL A 48 1.21 3.52 -4.25
C VAL A 48 0.30 2.39 -3.80
N LEU A 49 0.92 1.25 -3.49
CA LEU A 49 0.28 0.09 -2.93
C LEU A 49 0.57 0.04 -1.43
N TYR A 50 -0.47 0.13 -0.61
CA TYR A 50 -0.38 0.10 0.83
C TYR A 50 -0.83 -1.26 1.37
N LEU A 51 -0.05 -1.83 2.27
CA LEU A 51 -0.51 -2.86 3.18
C LEU A 51 -1.28 -2.20 4.32
N LEU A 52 -2.50 -2.64 4.55
CA LEU A 52 -3.22 -2.25 5.75
C LEU A 52 -2.67 -3.04 6.93
N THR A 53 -2.11 -2.33 7.91
CA THR A 53 -1.84 -2.91 9.21
C THR A 53 -3.17 -2.91 9.97
N PHE A 54 -3.75 -4.09 10.16
CA PHE A 54 -4.86 -4.25 11.09
C PHE A 54 -4.34 -3.83 12.47
N GLN A 55 -4.81 -2.70 12.99
CA GLN A 55 -4.69 -2.50 14.43
C GLN A 55 -5.68 -3.47 15.06
N LEU A 56 -5.17 -4.65 15.44
CA LEU A 56 -5.83 -5.53 16.40
C LEU A 56 -5.98 -4.69 17.68
N THR A 57 -7.14 -4.06 17.81
CA THR A 57 -7.63 -3.51 19.07
C THR A 57 -8.64 -4.50 19.63
#